data_AF-A0A445JXF2-F1
#
_entry.id   AF-A0A445JXF2-F1
#
_cell.length_a   1.000
_cell.length_b   1.000
_cell.length_c   1.000
_cell.angle_alpha   90.00
_cell.angle_beta   90.00
_cell.angle_gamma   90.00
#
_symmetry.space_group_name_H-M   'P 1'
#
loop_
_entity.id
_entity.type
_entity.pdbx_description
1 polymer ?
#
loop_
_entity_poly.entity_id
_entity_poly.type
_entity_poly.pdbx_seq_one_letter_code
_entity_poly.pdbx_strand_id
1 'polypeptide(L)'
;MDSDYGIPRELSDLQKIRSLYQPELPPCLQGTTVRVEFGDATTTADPTDALTISRAFPNTYGHPLAHFLRATAKVPDAQIITEFPPIRVGIVFCGRQSPGGHNVIWGLHNALKIHNPNSVLLGFLGGSEGLFAQKTLEITEDILSTYKNQGGYDLLGRTKDQIRTTEQVNAALAACNNLKLDGLVIIGGVTSNTDAAQLAETFAVAKCPTKVVGVPVTLNGDLKNQFVETNVGFDTICKVNSQLISNVCTDALSAEKYYYFIRLMGRKASHVALECTLQSHPNMVILGEEVAASKLTLSEIAKQITDAVQARAEQDKYHGVILLPEGLIESIPEVYALLKEIHGLLRQGVAVDKISSQLTPWASALFEFLPPFIRRQLLLYPESDDSAQLSQIETEKLLAYLVEVEINKRLKEGTYKGKKFNAICHFFGYQARGSLPSKFDCDYAYVLGHICYHILAAGLNGYMATVTNLKNPVNKWRCGAAPIASMMTVKRWSPNPGATSIGKPAIHPATVDLRGKAYELLRQKAQSFLMDDIYRNPGPLQFDGPGAGAKVITLSVEDQDYMGRIKKLQEYLEQVLAINHVILTVLECRTYFSYSMSLV
;
A
#
# COMPACT_ATOMS: atom_id res chain seq x y z
N MET A 1 -21.88 -1.76 21.44
CA MET A 1 -20.70 -2.53 20.99
C MET A 1 -19.83 -2.71 22.22
N ASP A 2 -20.12 -3.74 23.01
CA ASP A 2 -19.27 -4.20 24.11
C ASP A 2 -18.33 -5.24 23.50
N SER A 3 -17.36 -4.74 22.73
CA SER A 3 -16.30 -5.57 22.16
C SER A 3 -15.09 -5.52 23.09
N ASP A 4 -14.58 -6.70 23.42
CA ASP A 4 -13.45 -6.97 24.32
C ASP A 4 -12.09 -6.50 23.74
N TYR A 5 -11.97 -5.21 23.47
CA TYR A 5 -10.72 -4.59 23.05
C TYR A 5 -9.72 -4.51 24.21
N GLY A 6 -8.44 -4.74 23.93
CA GLY A 6 -7.39 -4.67 24.93
C GLY A 6 -7.33 -5.83 25.93
N ILE A 7 -8.19 -6.85 25.80
CA ILE A 7 -8.18 -7.99 26.71
C ILE A 7 -7.02 -8.94 26.35
N PRO A 8 -6.19 -9.36 27.33
CA PRO A 8 -5.15 -10.36 27.12
C PRO A 8 -5.74 -11.64 26.53
N ARG A 9 -5.01 -12.24 25.58
CA ARG A 9 -5.48 -13.43 24.85
C ARG A 9 -4.71 -14.69 25.22
N GLU A 10 -5.41 -15.80 25.22
CA GLU A 10 -4.77 -17.11 25.21
C GLU A 10 -4.11 -17.34 23.84
N LEU A 11 -2.79 -17.49 23.86
CA LEU A 11 -1.98 -17.69 22.67
C LEU A 11 -1.66 -19.18 22.48
N SER A 12 -1.73 -19.66 21.24
CA SER A 12 -1.16 -20.97 20.88
C SER A 12 0.35 -20.99 21.09
N ASP A 13 0.97 -22.18 21.13
CA ASP A 13 2.42 -22.29 21.39
C ASP A 13 3.28 -21.55 20.36
N LEU A 14 2.88 -21.59 19.08
CA LEU A 14 3.55 -20.80 18.04
C LEU A 14 3.40 -19.29 18.30
N GLN A 15 2.20 -18.84 18.68
CA GLN A 15 1.98 -17.42 19.00
C GLN A 15 2.77 -16.95 20.21
N LYS A 16 2.90 -17.79 21.25
CA LYS A 16 3.76 -17.53 22.42
C LYS A 16 5.22 -17.41 22.01
N ILE A 17 5.74 -18.30 21.17
CA ILE A 17 7.12 -18.19 20.66
C ILE A 17 7.28 -16.91 19.82
N ARG A 18 6.29 -16.59 18.99
CA ARG A 18 6.32 -15.39 18.14
C ARG A 18 6.25 -14.10 18.94
N SER A 19 5.53 -14.03 20.06
CA SER A 19 5.48 -12.82 20.88
C SER A 19 6.83 -12.49 21.54
N LEU A 20 7.73 -13.47 21.65
CA LEU A 20 9.10 -13.28 22.16
C LEU A 20 10.06 -12.66 21.14
N TYR A 21 9.77 -12.77 19.83
CA TYR A 21 10.60 -12.20 18.77
C TYR A 21 10.77 -10.69 18.98
N GLN A 22 12.02 -10.22 19.04
CA GLN A 22 12.35 -8.81 19.15
C GLN A 22 12.69 -8.24 17.77
N PRO A 23 11.86 -7.34 17.22
CA PRO A 23 12.14 -6.68 15.97
C PRO A 23 13.45 -5.91 16.01
N GLU A 24 14.18 -5.96 14.91
CA GLU A 24 15.44 -5.24 14.78
C GLU A 24 15.19 -3.73 14.61
N LEU A 25 16.00 -2.90 15.27
CA LEU A 25 15.94 -1.44 15.16
C LEU A 25 17.20 -0.92 14.44
N PRO A 26 17.08 -0.10 13.38
CA PRO A 26 18.22 0.49 12.70
C PRO A 26 19.09 1.34 13.64
N PRO A 27 20.43 1.36 13.48
CA PRO A 27 21.32 2.12 14.34
C PRO A 27 21.00 3.62 14.48
N CYS A 28 20.29 4.22 13.52
CA CYS A 28 19.88 5.62 13.58
C CYS A 28 18.78 5.92 14.60
N LEU A 29 18.02 4.91 15.04
CA LEU A 29 16.95 5.04 16.03
C LEU A 29 17.30 4.37 17.38
N GLN A 30 18.50 3.80 17.50
CA GLN A 30 18.94 3.16 18.73
C GLN A 30 19.38 4.20 19.77
N GLY A 31 19.01 3.98 21.02
CA GLY A 31 19.32 4.86 22.15
C GLY A 31 18.33 6.02 22.28
N THR A 32 18.67 7.00 23.12
CA THR A 32 17.80 8.14 23.43
C THR A 32 18.14 9.40 22.63
N THR A 33 19.24 9.40 21.87
CA THR A 33 19.72 10.60 21.19
C THR A 33 19.65 10.41 19.68
N VAL A 34 18.59 10.92 19.07
CA VAL A 34 18.39 10.91 17.62
C VAL A 34 18.54 12.33 17.08
N ARG A 35 19.28 12.48 15.99
CA ARG A 35 19.45 13.75 15.29
C ARG A 35 18.47 13.83 14.13
N VAL A 36 17.91 15.02 13.93
CA VAL A 36 17.04 15.33 12.79
C VAL A 36 17.79 16.25 11.84
N GLU A 37 18.03 15.76 10.64
CA GLU A 37 18.54 16.55 9.53
C GLU A 37 17.37 16.90 8.60
N PHE A 38 17.23 18.19 8.28
CA PHE A 38 16.24 18.64 7.32
C PHE A 38 16.89 18.74 5.94
N GLY A 39 16.31 18.03 4.97
CA GLY A 39 16.69 18.12 3.57
C GLY A 39 16.01 19.29 2.87
N ASP A 40 16.02 19.27 1.54
CA ASP A 40 15.39 20.29 0.72
C ASP A 40 13.87 20.33 0.90
N ALA A 41 13.30 21.53 0.67
CA ALA A 41 11.86 21.73 0.60
C ALA A 41 11.25 20.80 -0.46
N THR A 42 10.17 20.10 -0.09
CA THR A 42 9.53 19.17 -1.02
C THR A 42 8.61 19.88 -2.01
N THR A 43 8.52 19.29 -3.19
CA THR A 43 7.54 19.64 -4.23
C THR A 43 6.60 18.44 -4.44
N THR A 44 5.46 18.69 -5.09
CA THR A 44 4.48 17.65 -5.40
C THR A 44 5.01 16.69 -6.45
N ALA A 45 4.48 15.46 -6.44
CA ALA A 45 4.82 14.43 -7.42
C ALA A 45 4.60 14.90 -8.87
N ASP A 46 3.53 15.65 -9.14
CA ASP A 46 3.27 16.33 -10.40
C ASP A 46 3.42 17.86 -10.23
N PRO A 47 4.38 18.51 -10.92
CA PRO A 47 4.55 19.96 -10.87
C PRO A 47 3.33 20.75 -11.33
N THR A 48 2.50 20.19 -12.21
CA THR A 48 1.30 20.87 -12.72
C THR A 48 0.19 20.98 -11.67
N ASP A 49 0.24 20.16 -10.62
CA ASP A 49 -0.72 20.17 -9.53
C ASP A 49 -0.27 21.04 -8.34
N ALA A 50 0.98 21.48 -8.35
CA ALA A 50 1.61 22.23 -7.25
C ALA A 50 0.76 23.41 -6.76
N LEU A 51 0.21 24.21 -7.69
CA LEU A 51 -0.61 25.38 -7.37
C LEU A 51 -1.94 25.00 -6.67
N THR A 52 -2.58 23.92 -7.11
CA THR A 52 -3.84 23.46 -6.54
C THR A 52 -3.61 22.88 -5.15
N ILE A 53 -2.54 22.11 -4.98
CA ILE A 53 -2.19 21.48 -3.71
C ILE A 53 -1.75 22.53 -2.70
N SER A 54 -0.90 23.49 -3.08
CA SER A 54 -0.44 24.55 -2.18
C SER A 54 -1.59 25.45 -1.70
N ARG A 55 -2.60 25.69 -2.54
CA ARG A 55 -3.83 26.40 -2.14
C ARG A 55 -4.69 25.60 -1.17
N ALA A 56 -4.73 24.28 -1.30
CA ALA A 56 -5.50 23.41 -0.42
C ALA A 56 -4.79 23.11 0.91
N PHE A 57 -3.45 23.14 0.92
CA PHE A 57 -2.59 22.78 2.05
C PHE A 57 -1.57 23.90 2.40
N PRO A 58 -2.00 25.16 2.62
CA PRO A 58 -1.08 26.28 2.81
C PRO A 58 -0.16 26.15 4.03
N ASN A 59 -0.54 25.38 5.06
CA ASN A 59 0.24 25.23 6.30
C ASN A 59 1.12 23.97 6.32
N THR A 60 0.96 23.05 5.36
CA THR A 60 1.67 21.76 5.32
C THR A 60 2.38 21.49 3.99
N TYR A 61 2.14 22.31 2.97
CA TYR A 61 2.83 22.28 1.69
C TYR A 61 4.26 22.82 1.78
N GLY A 62 5.18 22.26 0.98
CA GLY A 62 6.55 22.79 0.84
C GLY A 62 7.48 22.50 2.01
N HIS A 63 7.02 21.73 3.00
CA HIS A 63 7.84 21.30 4.12
C HIS A 63 9.05 20.46 3.67
N PRO A 64 10.19 20.52 4.38
CA PRO A 64 11.39 19.76 4.04
C PRO A 64 11.23 18.27 4.34
N LEU A 65 12.07 17.43 3.73
CA LEU A 65 12.24 16.07 4.21
C LEU A 65 12.95 16.06 5.55
N ALA A 66 12.61 15.11 6.42
CA ALA A 66 13.32 14.88 7.66
C ALA A 66 14.08 13.55 7.62
N HIS A 67 15.31 13.54 8.10
CA HIS A 67 16.18 12.38 8.15
C HIS A 67 16.61 12.13 9.59
N PHE A 68 16.42 10.90 10.06
CA PHE A 68 16.80 10.52 11.41
C PHE A 68 18.16 9.83 11.38
N LEU A 69 19.11 10.42 12.11
CA LEU A 69 20.50 10.00 12.14
C LEU A 69 20.94 9.65 13.55
N ARG A 70 21.89 8.73 13.63
CA ARG A 70 22.56 8.39 14.90
C ARG A 70 23.24 9.63 15.51
N ALA A 71 23.32 9.68 16.84
CA ALA A 71 24.01 10.75 17.56
C ALA A 71 25.47 11.00 17.11
N THR A 72 26.17 9.95 16.66
CA THR A 72 27.57 10.03 16.20
C THR A 72 27.73 10.54 14.77
N ALA A 73 26.64 10.81 14.05
CA ALA A 73 26.72 11.41 12.72
C ALA A 73 27.15 12.88 12.83
N LYS A 74 28.32 13.20 12.27
CA LYS A 74 28.82 14.58 12.19
C LYS A 74 28.16 15.29 11.01
N VAL A 75 26.98 15.85 11.23
CA VAL A 75 26.25 16.68 10.26
C VAL A 75 26.18 18.11 10.83
N PRO A 76 26.65 19.15 10.11
CA PRO A 76 26.75 20.53 10.62
C PRO A 76 25.43 21.13 11.10
N ASP A 77 24.32 20.78 10.42
CA ASP A 77 23.01 21.43 10.61
C ASP A 77 21.93 20.52 11.24
N ALA A 78 22.33 19.34 11.73
CA ALA A 78 21.38 18.41 12.32
C ALA A 78 20.96 18.86 13.73
N GLN A 79 19.66 19.01 13.94
CA GLN A 79 19.09 19.34 15.24
C GLN A 79 19.18 18.13 16.17
N ILE A 80 19.65 18.34 17.39
CA ILE A 80 19.68 17.32 18.44
C ILE A 80 18.45 17.51 19.30
N ILE A 81 17.58 16.51 19.37
CA ILE A 81 16.48 16.49 20.33
C ILE A 81 17.09 16.16 21.70
N THR A 82 17.20 17.16 22.58
CA THR A 82 17.78 17.02 23.92
C THR A 82 16.73 16.99 25.03
N GLU A 83 15.52 17.46 24.74
CA GLU A 83 14.40 17.51 25.68
C GLU A 83 13.33 16.49 25.27
N PHE A 84 12.91 15.69 26.23
CA PHE A 84 11.87 14.67 26.05
C PHE A 84 10.74 14.95 27.04
N PRO A 85 9.91 15.98 26.82
CA PRO A 85 8.76 16.22 27.69
C PRO A 85 7.78 15.05 27.64
N PRO A 86 6.98 14.83 28.70
CA PRO A 86 5.92 13.84 28.65
C PRO A 86 4.87 14.25 27.61
N ILE A 87 4.62 13.39 26.63
CA ILE A 87 3.64 13.64 25.57
C ILE A 87 2.49 12.62 25.60
N ARG A 88 1.32 13.05 25.13
CA ARG A 88 0.11 12.24 24.98
C ARG A 88 -0.16 12.02 23.50
N VAL A 89 -0.12 10.76 23.08
CA VAL A 89 -0.29 10.38 21.68
C VAL A 89 -1.53 9.52 21.51
N GLY A 90 -2.41 9.92 20.59
CA GLY A 90 -3.51 9.09 20.13
C GLY A 90 -3.09 8.23 18.94
N ILE A 91 -3.59 7.00 18.85
CA ILE A 91 -3.32 6.09 17.72
C ILE A 91 -4.60 5.40 17.25
N VAL A 92 -4.79 5.30 15.95
CA VAL A 92 -6.01 4.74 15.35
C VAL A 92 -5.72 3.87 14.14
N PHE A 93 -6.41 2.73 14.06
CA PHE A 93 -6.44 1.88 12.87
C PHE A 93 -7.55 2.33 11.92
N CYS A 94 -7.17 2.75 10.71
CA CYS A 94 -8.09 3.15 9.66
C CYS A 94 -8.00 2.17 8.47
N GLY A 95 -9.15 1.71 7.97
CA GLY A 95 -9.25 0.89 6.77
C GLY A 95 -9.28 -0.63 7.01
N ARG A 96 -8.77 -1.38 6.02
CA ARG A 96 -8.71 -2.85 6.07
C ARG A 96 -7.51 -3.27 6.94
N GLN A 97 -7.66 -4.34 7.73
CA GLN A 97 -6.57 -4.88 8.55
C GLN A 97 -5.42 -5.40 7.68
N SER A 98 -4.20 -5.24 8.17
CA SER A 98 -2.96 -5.70 7.53
C SER A 98 -2.06 -6.36 8.59
N PRO A 99 -1.39 -7.50 8.29
CA PRO A 99 -0.41 -8.07 9.20
C PRO A 99 0.68 -7.06 9.55
N GLY A 100 1.04 -6.97 10.84
CA GLY A 100 2.07 -6.05 11.34
C GLY A 100 1.55 -4.73 11.91
N GLY A 101 0.25 -4.41 11.81
CA GLY A 101 -0.29 -3.17 12.39
C GLY A 101 -0.08 -3.04 13.91
N HIS A 102 -0.20 -4.14 14.66
CA HIS A 102 0.10 -4.14 16.11
C HIS A 102 1.57 -3.78 16.41
N ASN A 103 2.50 -4.14 15.53
CA ASN A 103 3.92 -3.84 15.71
C ASN A 103 4.21 -2.33 15.58
N VAL A 104 3.41 -1.57 14.83
CA VAL A 104 3.50 -0.09 14.82
C VAL A 104 3.14 0.48 16.19
N ILE A 105 2.04 0.01 16.79
CA ILE A 105 1.63 0.43 18.15
C ILE A 105 2.73 0.06 19.15
N TRP A 106 3.27 -1.15 19.06
CA TRP A 106 4.35 -1.59 19.93
C TRP A 106 5.62 -0.75 19.80
N GLY A 107 6.05 -0.46 18.56
CA GLY A 107 7.21 0.40 18.29
C GLY A 107 7.03 1.80 18.87
N LEU A 108 5.85 2.40 18.66
CA LEU A 108 5.52 3.72 19.20
C LEU A 108 5.45 3.73 20.74
N HIS A 109 4.77 2.74 21.35
CA HIS A 109 4.71 2.61 22.81
C HIS A 109 6.10 2.51 23.42
N ASN A 110 6.95 1.67 22.83
CA ASN A 110 8.31 1.47 23.31
C ASN A 110 9.15 2.76 23.18
N ALA A 111 9.11 3.42 22.02
CA ALA A 111 9.80 4.70 21.81
C ALA A 111 9.36 5.78 22.81
N LEU A 112 8.05 5.90 23.07
CA LEU A 112 7.50 6.84 24.07
C LEU A 112 8.08 6.55 25.46
N LYS A 113 8.05 5.29 25.91
CA LYS A 113 8.51 4.90 27.24
C LYS A 113 10.02 4.99 27.43
N ILE A 114 10.82 4.69 26.39
CA ILE A 114 12.28 4.83 26.41
C ILE A 114 12.68 6.30 26.65
N HIS A 115 12.04 7.24 25.96
CA HIS A 115 12.44 8.64 26.01
C HIS A 115 11.84 9.39 27.20
N ASN A 116 10.57 9.11 27.55
CA ASN A 116 9.97 9.61 28.78
C ASN A 116 8.90 8.62 29.30
N PRO A 117 9.14 7.95 30.45
CA PRO A 117 8.22 6.97 31.03
C PRO A 117 6.80 7.50 31.32
N ASN A 118 6.67 8.81 31.53
CA ASN A 118 5.40 9.48 31.82
C ASN A 118 4.57 9.78 30.57
N SER A 119 5.08 9.50 29.37
CA SER A 119 4.31 9.63 28.13
C SER A 119 3.18 8.60 28.07
N VAL A 120 2.06 8.98 27.45
CA VAL A 120 0.84 8.17 27.40
C VAL A 120 0.46 7.88 25.96
N LEU A 121 0.13 6.62 25.67
CA LEU A 121 -0.39 6.20 24.36
C LEU A 121 -1.85 5.78 24.51
N LEU A 122 -2.75 6.45 23.79
CA LEU A 122 -4.19 6.17 23.78
C LEU A 122 -4.60 5.57 22.43
N GLY A 123 -5.08 4.34 22.44
CA GLY A 123 -5.66 3.69 21.26
C GLY A 123 -7.14 4.00 21.11
N PHE A 124 -7.58 4.43 19.93
CA PHE A 124 -9.00 4.69 19.64
C PHE A 124 -9.74 3.41 19.22
N LEU A 125 -10.85 3.13 19.90
CA LEU A 125 -11.60 1.88 19.77
C LEU A 125 -12.59 1.90 18.59
N GLY A 126 -12.48 0.95 17.69
CA GLY A 126 -13.33 0.82 16.52
C GLY A 126 -12.94 1.76 15.38
N GLY A 127 -11.69 2.20 15.30
CA GLY A 127 -11.20 3.09 14.24
C GLY A 127 -11.66 4.54 14.39
N SER A 128 -11.92 5.21 13.26
CA SER A 128 -12.33 6.62 13.20
C SER A 128 -13.60 6.94 14.00
N GLU A 129 -14.56 6.03 14.08
CA GLU A 129 -15.76 6.20 14.92
C GLU A 129 -15.40 6.29 16.41
N GLY A 130 -14.39 5.53 16.85
CA GLY A 130 -13.81 5.64 18.19
C GLY A 130 -13.16 6.99 18.45
N LEU A 131 -12.46 7.52 17.45
CA LEU A 131 -11.87 8.85 17.49
C LEU A 131 -12.95 9.92 17.68
N PHE A 132 -14.00 9.90 16.87
CA PHE A 132 -15.09 10.88 16.96
C PHE A 132 -15.85 10.78 18.29
N ALA A 133 -16.08 9.55 18.76
CA ALA A 133 -16.78 9.27 20.01
C ALA A 133 -15.87 9.36 21.26
N GLN A 134 -14.58 9.68 21.11
CA GLN A 134 -13.58 9.72 22.20
C GLN A 134 -13.48 8.41 23.00
N LYS A 135 -13.77 7.27 22.36
CA LYS A 135 -13.64 5.94 22.97
C LYS A 135 -12.19 5.49 22.87
N THR A 136 -11.51 5.49 24.01
CA THR A 136 -10.07 5.21 24.09
C THR A 136 -9.75 4.08 25.05
N LEU A 137 -8.61 3.45 24.80
CA LEU A 137 -7.94 2.49 25.66
C LEU A 137 -6.50 2.96 25.86
N GLU A 138 -6.05 3.10 27.10
CA GLU A 138 -4.63 3.35 27.37
C GLU A 138 -3.82 2.09 27.07
N ILE A 139 -2.83 2.21 26.20
CA ILE A 139 -1.98 1.10 25.79
C ILE A 139 -0.88 0.92 26.84
N THR A 140 -0.90 -0.23 27.51
CA THR A 140 0.11 -0.63 28.49
C THR A 140 0.90 -1.84 27.99
N GLU A 141 2.03 -2.12 28.64
CA GLU A 141 2.87 -3.28 28.31
C GLU A 141 2.12 -4.61 28.53
N ASP A 142 1.29 -4.69 29.57
CA ASP A 142 0.47 -5.87 29.88
C ASP A 142 -0.53 -6.14 28.77
N ILE A 143 -1.20 -5.10 28.28
CA ILE A 143 -2.12 -5.21 27.13
C ILE A 143 -1.33 -5.66 25.89
N LEU A 144 -0.19 -5.02 25.58
CA LEU A 144 0.58 -5.33 24.38
C LEU A 144 1.19 -6.73 24.38
N SER A 145 1.44 -7.31 25.56
CA SER A 145 2.14 -8.60 25.71
C SER A 145 1.58 -9.71 24.82
N THR A 146 0.25 -9.78 24.65
CA THR A 146 -0.41 -10.80 23.83
C THR A 146 -0.63 -10.39 22.37
N TYR A 147 -0.31 -9.15 21.99
CA TYR A 147 -0.49 -8.62 20.63
C TYR A 147 0.83 -8.42 19.87
N LYS A 148 1.97 -8.49 20.55
CA LYS A 148 3.30 -8.44 19.93
C LYS A 148 3.43 -9.52 18.85
N ASN A 149 3.82 -9.09 17.64
CA ASN A 149 4.06 -9.95 16.49
C ASN A 149 2.83 -10.79 16.07
N GLN A 150 1.62 -10.34 16.43
CA GLN A 150 0.37 -10.97 16.02
C GLN A 150 -0.24 -10.27 14.81
N GLY A 151 -1.00 -11.03 14.01
CA GLY A 151 -1.84 -10.47 12.94
C GLY A 151 -3.11 -9.80 13.48
N GLY A 152 -3.95 -9.30 12.57
CA GLY A 152 -5.23 -8.66 12.94
C GLY A 152 -5.06 -7.23 13.47
N TYR A 153 -6.20 -6.54 13.66
CA TYR A 153 -6.36 -5.20 14.25
C TYR A 153 -7.26 -5.25 15.50
N ASP A 154 -7.42 -6.43 16.05
CA ASP A 154 -8.35 -6.78 17.11
C ASP A 154 -7.97 -6.24 18.49
N LEU A 155 -6.79 -5.63 18.65
CA LEU A 155 -6.45 -4.82 19.82
C LEU A 155 -7.39 -3.62 19.99
N LEU A 156 -7.64 -2.88 18.90
CA LEU A 156 -8.44 -1.65 18.91
C LEU A 156 -9.70 -1.75 18.06
N GLY A 157 -9.79 -2.70 17.14
CA GLY A 157 -10.78 -2.69 16.08
C GLY A 157 -10.40 -1.70 14.96
N ARG A 158 -11.28 -1.59 13.95
CA ARG A 158 -11.02 -0.77 12.76
C ARG A 158 -12.31 -0.24 12.14
N THR A 159 -12.23 0.86 11.41
CA THR A 159 -13.31 1.35 10.53
C THR A 159 -13.02 1.12 9.06
N LYS A 160 -14.09 1.07 8.25
CA LYS A 160 -13.98 1.12 6.79
C LYS A 160 -14.08 2.55 6.24
N ASP A 161 -14.61 3.48 7.03
CA ASP A 161 -15.02 4.81 6.56
C ASP A 161 -13.87 5.82 6.48
N GLN A 162 -14.06 6.81 5.60
CA GLN A 162 -13.16 7.95 5.42
C GLN A 162 -13.62 9.13 6.26
N ILE A 163 -12.68 9.97 6.68
CA ILE A 163 -12.96 11.20 7.43
C ILE A 163 -13.17 12.33 6.43
N ARG A 164 -14.41 12.51 5.96
CA ARG A 164 -14.72 13.44 4.86
C ARG A 164 -15.54 14.64 5.25
N THR A 165 -16.52 14.45 6.12
CA THR A 165 -17.48 15.51 6.39
C THR A 165 -16.90 16.52 7.37
N THR A 166 -17.36 17.77 7.26
CA THR A 166 -16.93 18.83 8.18
C THR A 166 -17.24 18.44 9.63
N GLU A 167 -18.34 17.73 9.87
CA GLU A 167 -18.74 17.23 11.18
C GLU A 167 -17.73 16.20 11.71
N GLN A 168 -17.30 15.24 10.89
CA GLN A 168 -16.30 14.24 11.26
C GLN A 168 -14.94 14.88 11.57
N VAL A 169 -14.49 15.82 10.73
CA VAL A 169 -13.23 16.55 10.93
C VAL A 169 -13.29 17.37 12.22
N ASN A 170 -14.41 18.07 12.47
CA ASN A 170 -14.61 18.83 13.70
C ASN A 170 -14.68 17.91 14.94
N ALA A 171 -15.28 16.72 14.82
CA ALA A 171 -15.31 15.74 15.89
C ALA A 171 -13.89 15.23 16.23
N ALA A 172 -13.06 14.95 15.22
CA ALA A 172 -11.66 14.58 15.44
C ALA A 172 -10.85 15.70 16.11
N LEU A 173 -11.05 16.95 15.68
CA LEU A 173 -10.43 18.13 16.29
C LEU A 173 -10.84 18.28 17.76
N ALA A 174 -12.15 18.17 18.05
CA ALA A 174 -12.69 18.25 19.41
C ALA A 174 -12.12 17.12 20.29
N ALA A 175 -12.05 15.90 19.77
CA ALA A 175 -11.47 14.75 20.48
C ALA A 175 -10.00 15.00 20.86
N CYS A 176 -9.19 15.48 19.92
CA CYS A 176 -7.76 15.76 20.17
C CYS A 176 -7.57 16.85 21.23
N ASN A 177 -8.36 17.92 21.20
CA ASN A 177 -8.32 18.99 22.19
C ASN A 177 -8.80 18.50 23.58
N ASN A 178 -9.92 17.78 23.64
CA ASN A 178 -10.48 17.28 24.90
C ASN A 178 -9.56 16.30 25.61
N LEU A 179 -8.90 15.41 24.85
CA LEU A 179 -7.95 14.44 25.37
C LEU A 179 -6.53 15.01 25.58
N LYS A 180 -6.32 16.29 25.20
CA LYS A 180 -5.06 17.02 25.27
C LYS A 180 -3.93 16.26 24.58
N LEU A 181 -4.17 15.86 23.33
CA LEU A 181 -3.18 15.11 22.56
C LEU A 181 -2.11 16.05 21.99
N ASP A 182 -0.86 15.66 22.12
CA ASP A 182 0.28 16.29 21.42
C ASP A 182 0.43 15.71 20.00
N GLY A 183 0.02 14.45 19.82
CA GLY A 183 0.10 13.74 18.54
C GLY A 183 -1.09 12.83 18.26
N LEU A 184 -1.44 12.69 16.98
CA LEU A 184 -2.39 11.72 16.45
C LEU A 184 -1.71 10.91 15.34
N VAL A 185 -1.56 9.60 15.56
CA VAL A 185 -0.97 8.65 14.61
C VAL A 185 -2.07 7.87 13.90
N ILE A 186 -2.14 8.01 12.58
CA ILE A 186 -3.13 7.33 11.73
C ILE A 186 -2.45 6.20 10.97
N ILE A 187 -2.82 4.97 11.31
CA ILE A 187 -2.34 3.75 10.63
C ILE A 187 -3.32 3.39 9.53
N GLY A 188 -2.87 3.39 8.27
CA GLY A 188 -3.71 2.94 7.17
C GLY A 188 -3.08 3.07 5.79
N GLY A 189 -3.89 2.87 4.76
CA GLY A 189 -3.48 2.94 3.36
C GLY A 189 -3.63 4.32 2.74
N VAL A 190 -3.77 4.36 1.42
CA VAL A 190 -3.88 5.58 0.60
C VAL A 190 -4.95 6.55 1.10
N THR A 191 -6.17 6.06 1.34
CA THR A 191 -7.30 6.90 1.75
C THR A 191 -7.10 7.47 3.15
N SER A 192 -6.65 6.64 4.09
CA SER A 192 -6.41 7.04 5.48
C SER A 192 -5.30 8.08 5.62
N ASN A 193 -4.25 7.98 4.79
CA ASN A 193 -3.18 8.98 4.78
C ASN A 193 -3.59 10.26 4.04
N THR A 194 -4.53 10.20 3.10
CA THR A 194 -5.19 11.41 2.56
C THR A 194 -5.97 12.14 3.66
N ASP A 195 -6.73 11.40 4.46
CA ASP A 195 -7.45 11.95 5.61
C ASP A 195 -6.48 12.54 6.65
N ALA A 196 -5.34 11.88 6.88
CA ALA A 196 -4.29 12.39 7.77
C ALA A 196 -3.75 13.76 7.33
N ALA A 197 -3.51 13.96 6.03
CA ALA A 197 -3.10 15.26 5.51
C ALA A 197 -4.17 16.33 5.73
N GLN A 198 -5.43 16.00 5.45
CA GLN A 198 -6.55 16.94 5.62
C GLN A 198 -6.76 17.32 7.10
N LEU A 199 -6.64 16.36 8.02
CA LEU A 199 -6.67 16.62 9.45
C LEU A 199 -5.50 17.49 9.89
N ALA A 200 -4.27 17.20 9.43
CA ALA A 200 -3.08 17.98 9.75
C ALA A 200 -3.25 19.46 9.38
N GLU A 201 -3.75 19.73 8.17
CA GLU A 201 -3.99 21.08 7.67
C GLU A 201 -5.10 21.77 8.47
N THR A 202 -6.21 21.06 8.73
CA THR A 202 -7.32 21.63 9.50
C THR A 202 -6.91 21.96 10.94
N PHE A 203 -6.11 21.10 11.56
CA PHE A 203 -5.59 21.31 12.92
C PHE A 203 -4.65 22.51 12.96
N ALA A 204 -3.81 22.70 11.94
CA ALA A 204 -2.95 23.87 11.82
C ALA A 204 -3.76 25.17 11.68
N VAL A 205 -4.78 25.18 10.81
CA VAL A 205 -5.69 26.33 10.64
C VAL A 205 -6.42 26.66 11.94
N ALA A 206 -6.89 25.63 12.66
CA ALA A 206 -7.57 25.77 13.95
C ALA A 206 -6.61 26.06 15.12
N LYS A 207 -5.30 26.17 14.88
CA LYS A 207 -4.25 26.34 15.90
C LYS A 207 -4.30 25.27 17.00
N CYS A 208 -4.71 24.06 16.64
CA CYS A 208 -4.64 22.90 17.52
C CYS A 208 -3.16 22.51 17.73
N PRO A 209 -2.72 22.25 18.98
CA PRO A 209 -1.34 21.86 19.23
C PRO A 209 -1.02 20.45 18.68
N THR A 210 -2.04 19.60 18.51
CA THR A 210 -1.90 18.21 18.07
C THR A 210 -1.31 18.10 16.67
N LYS A 211 -0.21 17.33 16.54
CA LYS A 211 0.43 17.01 15.26
C LYS A 211 -0.13 15.70 14.70
N VAL A 212 -0.39 15.64 13.40
CA VAL A 212 -0.91 14.44 12.75
C VAL A 212 0.19 13.74 11.96
N VAL A 213 0.33 12.43 12.17
CA VAL A 213 1.34 11.57 11.54
C VAL A 213 0.66 10.39 10.84
N GLY A 214 1.03 10.15 9.58
CA GLY A 214 0.56 9.01 8.79
C GLY A 214 1.54 7.84 8.81
N VAL A 215 1.02 6.60 8.81
CA VAL A 215 1.82 5.38 8.72
C VAL A 215 1.35 4.51 7.54
N PRO A 216 2.25 4.12 6.61
CA PRO A 216 1.88 3.43 5.38
C PRO A 216 1.64 1.93 5.60
N VAL A 217 0.45 1.57 6.09
CA VAL A 217 0.05 0.19 6.39
C VAL A 217 -1.13 -0.23 5.52
N THR A 218 -0.86 -1.08 4.54
CA THR A 218 -1.86 -1.63 3.62
C THR A 218 -1.34 -2.92 3.01
N LEU A 219 -2.24 -3.89 2.82
CA LEU A 219 -1.94 -5.17 2.18
C LEU A 219 -1.80 -5.08 0.66
N ASN A 220 -2.26 -3.99 0.04
CA ASN A 220 -2.35 -3.88 -1.41
C ASN A 220 -1.00 -3.59 -2.07
N GLY A 221 -0.02 -3.07 -1.32
CA GLY A 221 1.25 -2.57 -1.89
C GLY A 221 1.09 -1.30 -2.75
N ASP A 222 -0.04 -0.60 -2.62
CA ASP A 222 -0.45 0.49 -3.51
C ASP A 222 -0.14 1.89 -2.96
N LEU A 223 0.24 2.05 -1.69
CA LEU A 223 0.74 3.31 -1.15
C LEU A 223 2.26 3.35 -1.39
N LYS A 224 2.64 3.50 -2.65
CA LYS A 224 4.03 3.42 -3.11
C LYS A 224 4.41 4.66 -3.90
N ASN A 225 5.55 5.25 -3.57
CA ASN A 225 6.08 6.44 -4.24
C ASN A 225 7.59 6.56 -3.96
N GLN A 226 8.20 7.68 -4.33
CA GLN A 226 9.64 7.89 -4.13
C GLN A 226 10.09 7.81 -2.67
N PHE A 227 9.21 8.05 -1.70
CA PHE A 227 9.52 8.00 -0.26
C PHE A 227 9.10 6.69 0.41
N VAL A 228 8.21 5.92 -0.23
CA VAL A 228 7.64 4.68 0.32
C VAL A 228 7.87 3.55 -0.68
N GLU A 229 8.88 2.71 -0.41
CA GLU A 229 9.26 1.58 -1.27
C GLU A 229 8.25 0.43 -1.21
N THR A 230 7.63 0.21 -0.05
CA THR A 230 6.58 -0.80 0.16
C THR A 230 5.76 -0.51 1.42
N ASN A 231 4.71 -1.29 1.65
CA ASN A 231 3.76 -1.13 2.75
C ASN A 231 3.83 -2.29 3.74
N VAL A 232 3.57 -1.98 5.02
CA VAL A 232 3.48 -3.00 6.07
C VAL A 232 2.33 -3.97 5.78
N GLY A 233 2.67 -5.25 5.75
CA GLY A 233 1.78 -6.39 5.54
C GLY A 233 1.77 -6.90 4.10
N PHE A 234 2.27 -6.13 3.14
CA PHE A 234 2.35 -6.58 1.75
C PHE A 234 3.23 -7.84 1.61
N ASP A 235 4.36 -7.90 2.32
CA ASP A 235 5.26 -9.04 2.30
C ASP A 235 4.61 -10.31 2.85
N THR A 236 3.97 -10.21 4.02
CA THR A 236 3.24 -11.31 4.66
C THR A 236 2.13 -11.83 3.74
N ILE A 237 1.32 -10.94 3.19
CA ILE A 237 0.14 -11.31 2.39
C ILE A 237 0.54 -12.01 1.10
N CYS A 238 1.56 -11.50 0.42
CA CYS A 238 2.05 -12.12 -0.81
C CYS A 238 2.62 -13.52 -0.53
N LYS A 239 3.35 -13.73 0.57
CA LYS A 239 3.86 -15.06 0.94
C LYS A 239 2.74 -16.05 1.26
N VAL A 240 1.76 -15.64 2.06
CA VAL A 240 0.63 -16.52 2.44
C VAL A 240 -0.23 -16.84 1.23
N ASN A 241 -0.56 -15.86 0.39
CA ASN A 241 -1.30 -16.13 -0.85
C ASN A 241 -0.50 -17.01 -1.81
N SER A 242 0.80 -16.78 -1.96
CA SER A 242 1.67 -17.60 -2.81
C SER A 242 1.72 -19.05 -2.31
N GLN A 243 1.75 -19.29 -1.01
CA GLN A 243 1.63 -20.64 -0.44
C GLN A 243 0.30 -21.30 -0.87
N LEU A 244 -0.83 -20.60 -0.70
CA LEU A 244 -2.15 -21.13 -1.07
C LEU A 244 -2.25 -21.43 -2.56
N ILE A 245 -1.80 -20.49 -3.41
CA ILE A 245 -1.77 -20.65 -4.86
C ILE A 245 -0.89 -21.84 -5.25
N SER A 246 0.29 -21.98 -4.64
CA SER A 246 1.21 -23.08 -4.96
C SER A 246 0.65 -24.46 -4.62
N ASN A 247 -0.15 -24.54 -3.55
CA ASN A 247 -0.88 -25.77 -3.22
C ASN A 247 -1.93 -26.09 -4.29
N VAL A 248 -2.66 -25.07 -4.79
CA VAL A 248 -3.61 -25.23 -5.90
C VAL A 248 -2.89 -25.61 -7.21
N CYS A 249 -1.74 -25.01 -7.49
CA CYS A 249 -0.87 -25.40 -8.61
C CYS A 249 -0.46 -26.88 -8.52
N THR A 250 -0.08 -27.35 -7.34
CA THR A 250 0.28 -28.76 -7.11
C THR A 250 -0.93 -29.69 -7.31
N ASP A 251 -2.11 -29.27 -6.84
CA ASP A 251 -3.36 -30.01 -7.04
C ASP A 251 -3.75 -30.05 -8.54
N ALA A 252 -3.57 -28.95 -9.27
CA ALA A 252 -3.82 -28.88 -10.71
C ALA A 252 -2.95 -29.88 -11.50
N LEU A 253 -1.65 -29.97 -11.15
CA LEU A 253 -0.75 -30.99 -11.69
C LEU A 253 -1.17 -32.42 -11.32
N SER A 254 -1.70 -32.63 -10.12
CA SER A 254 -2.06 -33.96 -9.64
C SER A 254 -3.37 -34.47 -10.23
N ALA A 255 -4.34 -33.58 -10.45
CA ALA A 255 -5.67 -33.92 -10.92
C ALA A 255 -5.81 -33.88 -12.45
N GLU A 256 -4.98 -33.08 -13.13
CA GLU A 256 -4.90 -32.90 -14.60
C GLU A 256 -6.24 -32.64 -15.32
N LYS A 257 -7.23 -32.05 -14.63
CA LYS A 257 -8.60 -31.92 -15.16
C LYS A 257 -9.33 -30.61 -14.85
N TYR A 258 -8.70 -29.70 -14.11
CA TYR A 258 -9.32 -28.48 -13.62
C TYR A 258 -8.51 -27.23 -13.99
N TYR A 259 -9.23 -26.19 -14.38
CA TYR A 259 -8.70 -24.84 -14.48
C TYR A 259 -9.15 -24.03 -13.25
N TYR A 260 -8.19 -23.59 -12.44
CA TYR A 260 -8.45 -22.83 -11.22
C TYR A 260 -8.38 -21.34 -11.51
N PHE A 261 -9.47 -20.63 -11.24
CA PHE A 261 -9.56 -19.18 -11.31
C PHE A 261 -9.46 -18.62 -9.90
N ILE A 262 -8.32 -17.99 -9.59
CA ILE A 262 -8.03 -17.48 -8.26
C ILE A 262 -8.07 -15.96 -8.30
N ARG A 263 -9.12 -15.38 -7.70
CA ARG A 263 -9.16 -13.94 -7.44
C ARG A 263 -8.34 -13.58 -6.21
N LEU A 264 -7.58 -12.49 -6.30
CA LEU A 264 -6.72 -11.98 -5.23
C LEU A 264 -7.15 -10.59 -4.78
N MET A 265 -7.23 -10.40 -3.47
CA MET A 265 -7.48 -9.08 -2.88
C MET A 265 -6.31 -8.13 -3.20
N GLY A 266 -6.62 -6.89 -3.60
CA GLY A 266 -5.63 -5.90 -4.01
C GLY A 266 -6.21 -4.53 -4.40
N ARG A 267 -7.52 -4.31 -4.15
CA ARG A 267 -8.29 -3.17 -4.65
C ARG A 267 -8.00 -2.91 -6.13
N LYS A 268 -7.53 -1.71 -6.47
CA LYS A 268 -7.42 -1.21 -7.86
C LYS A 268 -6.13 -1.64 -8.57
N ALA A 269 -5.09 -2.00 -7.83
CA ALA A 269 -3.78 -2.31 -8.38
C ALA A 269 -3.50 -3.82 -8.38
N SER A 270 -2.68 -4.29 -9.32
CA SER A 270 -2.38 -5.72 -9.46
C SER A 270 -1.11 -6.18 -8.74
N HIS A 271 -0.56 -5.39 -7.80
CA HIS A 271 0.73 -5.69 -7.14
C HIS A 271 0.76 -7.05 -6.45
N VAL A 272 -0.32 -7.42 -5.74
CA VAL A 272 -0.42 -8.73 -5.07
C VAL A 272 -0.45 -9.85 -6.10
N ALA A 273 -1.19 -9.68 -7.20
CA ALA A 273 -1.25 -10.68 -8.27
C ALA A 273 0.11 -10.85 -8.96
N LEU A 274 0.79 -9.75 -9.30
CA LEU A 274 2.13 -9.77 -9.88
C LEU A 274 3.13 -10.50 -8.98
N GLU A 275 3.19 -10.14 -7.69
CA GLU A 275 4.11 -10.76 -6.75
C GLU A 275 3.80 -12.26 -6.57
N CYS A 276 2.52 -12.63 -6.42
CA CYS A 276 2.13 -14.02 -6.29
C CYS A 276 2.49 -14.84 -7.54
N THR A 277 2.34 -14.27 -8.73
CA THR A 277 2.76 -14.93 -9.98
C THR A 277 4.27 -15.17 -10.00
N LEU A 278 5.08 -14.19 -9.60
CA LEU A 278 6.53 -14.32 -9.56
C LEU A 278 7.00 -15.37 -8.53
N GLN A 279 6.25 -15.58 -7.45
CA GLN A 279 6.59 -16.57 -6.42
C GLN A 279 6.11 -17.99 -6.75
N SER A 280 4.92 -18.14 -7.34
CA SER A 280 4.25 -19.44 -7.50
C SER A 280 4.20 -19.98 -8.94
N HIS A 281 4.48 -19.12 -9.93
CA HIS A 281 4.51 -19.44 -11.36
C HIS A 281 3.21 -20.07 -11.93
N PRO A 282 2.01 -19.55 -11.63
CA PRO A 282 0.76 -20.01 -12.24
C PRO A 282 0.81 -19.87 -13.77
N ASN A 283 -0.03 -20.60 -14.51
CA ASN A 283 0.03 -20.56 -15.98
C ASN A 283 -0.30 -19.19 -16.56
N MET A 284 -1.18 -18.43 -15.91
CA MET A 284 -1.61 -17.14 -16.42
C MET A 284 -1.96 -16.18 -15.30
N VAL A 285 -1.70 -14.90 -15.53
CA VAL A 285 -2.19 -13.79 -14.70
C VAL A 285 -2.75 -12.74 -15.64
N ILE A 286 -3.88 -12.14 -15.28
CA ILE A 286 -4.41 -10.96 -15.96
C ILE A 286 -4.11 -9.74 -15.10
N LEU A 287 -3.35 -8.78 -15.59
CA LEU A 287 -3.11 -7.53 -14.87
C LEU A 287 -4.13 -6.46 -15.31
N GLY A 288 -4.76 -5.79 -14.35
CA GLY A 288 -5.70 -4.69 -14.64
C GLY A 288 -5.03 -3.56 -15.44
N GLU A 289 -3.74 -3.32 -15.19
CA GLU A 289 -2.95 -2.32 -15.88
C GLU A 289 -2.75 -2.64 -17.37
N GLU A 290 -2.52 -3.91 -17.75
CA GLU A 290 -2.41 -4.34 -19.15
C GLU A 290 -3.76 -4.20 -19.87
N VAL A 291 -4.83 -4.59 -19.19
CA VAL A 291 -6.22 -4.52 -19.66
C VAL A 291 -6.62 -3.08 -19.95
N ALA A 292 -6.34 -2.18 -19.02
CA ALA A 292 -6.62 -0.76 -19.18
C ALA A 292 -5.77 -0.11 -20.29
N ALA A 293 -4.47 -0.44 -20.35
CA ALA A 293 -3.56 0.09 -21.37
C ALA A 293 -3.95 -0.36 -22.79
N SER A 294 -4.35 -1.62 -22.94
CA SER A 294 -4.75 -2.20 -24.23
C SER A 294 -6.24 -2.02 -24.54
N LYS A 295 -7.00 -1.44 -23.61
CA LYS A 295 -8.46 -1.24 -23.68
C LYS A 295 -9.24 -2.52 -23.97
N LEU A 296 -8.82 -3.64 -23.36
CA LEU A 296 -9.45 -4.94 -23.59
C LEU A 296 -10.88 -4.94 -23.09
N THR A 297 -11.76 -5.54 -23.88
CA THR A 297 -13.15 -5.85 -23.53
C THR A 297 -13.25 -7.14 -22.72
N LEU A 298 -14.39 -7.36 -22.07
CA LEU A 298 -14.65 -8.57 -21.30
C LEU A 298 -14.60 -9.83 -22.19
N SER A 299 -15.10 -9.73 -23.42
CA SER A 299 -15.04 -10.82 -24.41
C SER A 299 -13.61 -11.12 -24.88
N GLU A 300 -12.78 -10.10 -25.07
CA GLU A 300 -11.37 -10.30 -25.47
C GLU A 300 -10.56 -10.97 -24.37
N ILE A 301 -10.78 -10.62 -23.10
CA ILE A 301 -10.15 -11.29 -21.96
C ILE A 301 -10.57 -12.76 -21.90
N ALA A 302 -11.87 -13.04 -22.02
CA ALA A 302 -12.37 -14.42 -22.05
C ALA A 302 -11.79 -15.22 -23.23
N LYS A 303 -11.66 -14.59 -24.40
CA LYS A 303 -11.02 -15.18 -25.58
C LYS A 303 -9.55 -15.46 -25.34
N GLN A 304 -8.80 -14.53 -24.77
CA GLN A 304 -7.37 -14.69 -24.44
C GLN A 304 -7.15 -15.89 -23.50
N ILE A 305 -7.99 -16.03 -22.46
CA ILE A 305 -7.95 -17.18 -21.56
C ILE A 305 -8.32 -18.46 -22.30
N THR A 306 -9.32 -18.42 -23.19
CA THR A 306 -9.72 -19.59 -23.98
C THR A 306 -8.63 -20.03 -24.96
N ASP A 307 -7.91 -19.09 -25.58
CA ASP A 307 -6.78 -19.37 -26.46
C ASP A 307 -5.64 -20.06 -25.69
N ALA A 308 -5.36 -19.61 -24.47
CA ALA A 308 -4.42 -20.27 -23.56
C ALA A 308 -4.85 -21.70 -23.20
N VAL A 309 -6.13 -21.91 -22.84
CA VAL A 309 -6.69 -23.24 -22.54
C VAL A 309 -6.58 -24.16 -23.75
N GLN A 310 -6.87 -23.65 -24.95
CA GLN A 310 -6.78 -24.42 -26.19
C GLN A 310 -5.34 -24.79 -26.53
N ALA A 311 -4.39 -23.85 -26.47
CA ALA A 311 -2.97 -24.11 -26.74
C ALA A 311 -2.38 -25.17 -25.79
N ARG A 312 -2.83 -25.18 -24.53
CA ARG A 312 -2.46 -26.22 -23.56
C ARG A 312 -3.12 -27.56 -23.88
N ALA A 313 -4.39 -27.56 -24.29
CA ALA A 313 -5.08 -28.78 -24.71
C ALA A 313 -4.44 -29.45 -25.94
N GLU A 314 -3.84 -28.66 -26.84
CA GLU A 314 -3.04 -29.17 -27.97
C GLU A 314 -1.77 -29.92 -27.53
N GLN A 315 -1.33 -29.75 -26.28
CA GLN A 315 -0.24 -30.49 -25.64
C GLN A 315 -0.76 -31.52 -24.62
N ASP A 316 -2.03 -31.92 -24.72
CA ASP A 316 -2.70 -32.83 -23.79
C ASP A 316 -2.76 -32.33 -22.34
N LYS A 317 -2.65 -31.01 -22.12
CA LYS A 317 -2.77 -30.37 -20.81
C LYS A 317 -4.16 -29.78 -20.60
N TYR A 318 -4.96 -30.44 -19.77
CA TYR A 318 -6.36 -30.07 -19.49
C TYR A 318 -6.56 -29.42 -18.11
N HIS A 319 -5.49 -28.83 -17.57
CA HIS A 319 -5.48 -28.18 -16.27
C HIS A 319 -4.70 -26.88 -16.32
N GLY A 320 -4.90 -26.02 -15.33
CA GLY A 320 -4.10 -24.82 -15.16
C GLY A 320 -4.58 -23.92 -14.01
N VAL A 321 -3.80 -22.89 -13.71
CA VAL A 321 -4.10 -21.89 -12.68
C VAL A 321 -4.01 -20.50 -13.29
N ILE A 322 -5.06 -19.71 -13.09
CA ILE A 322 -5.23 -18.35 -13.61
C ILE A 322 -5.44 -17.41 -12.42
N LEU A 323 -4.58 -16.41 -12.30
CA LEU A 323 -4.70 -15.38 -11.26
C LEU A 323 -5.37 -14.12 -11.78
N LEU A 324 -6.27 -13.56 -10.97
CA LEU A 324 -7.05 -12.37 -11.29
C LEU A 324 -7.02 -11.38 -10.10
N PRO A 325 -6.70 -10.10 -10.30
CA PRO A 325 -6.83 -9.09 -9.25
C PRO A 325 -8.31 -8.74 -9.04
N GLU A 326 -8.72 -8.47 -7.79
CA GLU A 326 -10.13 -8.13 -7.48
C GLU A 326 -10.62 -6.85 -8.19
N GLY A 327 -9.72 -5.91 -8.48
CA GLY A 327 -10.03 -4.67 -9.20
C GLY A 327 -10.03 -4.81 -10.72
N LEU A 328 -9.86 -6.01 -11.27
CA LEU A 328 -9.86 -6.22 -12.72
C LEU A 328 -11.11 -5.64 -13.37
N ILE A 329 -12.27 -5.77 -12.72
CA ILE A 329 -13.56 -5.29 -13.24
C ILE A 329 -13.60 -3.76 -13.47
N GLU A 330 -12.91 -2.98 -12.64
CA GLU A 330 -12.80 -1.52 -12.82
C GLU A 330 -11.72 -1.14 -13.85
N SER A 331 -10.89 -2.08 -14.27
CA SER A 331 -9.85 -1.86 -15.29
C SER A 331 -10.37 -2.09 -16.71
N ILE A 332 -11.49 -2.82 -16.86
CA ILE A 332 -12.16 -3.06 -18.14
C ILE A 332 -12.97 -1.81 -18.51
N PRO A 333 -12.64 -1.07 -19.59
CA PRO A 333 -13.24 0.24 -19.86
C PRO A 333 -14.77 0.22 -19.96
N GLU A 334 -15.33 -0.81 -20.60
CA GLU A 334 -16.78 -0.93 -20.79
C GLU A 334 -17.53 -1.20 -19.49
N VAL A 335 -16.97 -2.03 -18.62
CA VAL A 335 -17.58 -2.32 -17.32
C VAL A 335 -17.40 -1.14 -16.37
N TYR A 336 -16.26 -0.44 -16.43
CA TYR A 336 -16.04 0.77 -15.65
C TYR A 336 -17.06 1.87 -16.02
N ALA A 337 -17.32 2.08 -17.32
CA ALA A 337 -18.33 3.03 -17.79
C ALA A 337 -19.74 2.65 -17.29
N LEU A 338 -20.12 1.37 -17.38
CA LEU A 338 -21.37 0.84 -16.85
C LEU A 338 -21.49 1.09 -15.33
N LEU A 339 -20.45 0.79 -14.55
CA LEU A 339 -20.41 1.02 -13.11
C LEU A 339 -20.61 2.50 -12.77
N LYS A 340 -19.96 3.42 -13.51
CA LYS A 340 -20.12 4.86 -13.30
C LYS A 340 -21.54 5.35 -13.59
N GLU A 341 -22.18 4.80 -14.61
CA GLU A 341 -23.57 5.10 -14.92
C GLU A 341 -24.52 4.60 -13.83
N ILE A 342 -24.37 3.34 -13.41
CA ILE A 342 -25.15 2.73 -12.31
C ILE A 342 -24.98 3.55 -11.01
N HIS A 343 -23.75 3.89 -10.62
CA HIS A 343 -23.50 4.68 -9.41
C HIS A 343 -24.06 6.11 -9.54
N GLY A 344 -24.10 6.67 -10.74
CA GLY A 344 -24.78 7.94 -11.03
C GLY A 344 -26.28 7.86 -10.72
N LEU A 345 -26.96 6.83 -11.23
CA LEU A 345 -28.40 6.61 -11.01
C LEU A 345 -28.72 6.30 -9.54
N LEU A 346 -27.92 5.47 -8.87
CA LEU A 346 -28.08 5.17 -7.45
C LEU A 346 -28.00 6.44 -6.59
N ARG A 347 -27.08 7.36 -6.91
CA ARG A 347 -26.96 8.65 -6.19
C ARG A 347 -28.13 9.58 -6.42
N GLN A 348 -28.82 9.46 -7.56
CA GLN A 348 -30.04 10.19 -7.85
C GLN A 348 -31.27 9.58 -7.14
N GLY A 349 -31.09 8.49 -6.38
CA GLY A 349 -32.17 7.81 -5.68
C GLY A 349 -33.04 6.92 -6.58
N VAL A 350 -32.54 6.54 -7.76
CA VAL A 350 -33.23 5.60 -8.65
C VAL A 350 -33.27 4.24 -7.97
N ALA A 351 -34.47 3.68 -7.85
CA ALA A 351 -34.66 2.35 -7.28
C ALA A 351 -33.98 1.28 -8.16
N VAL A 352 -33.35 0.29 -7.51
CA VAL A 352 -32.49 -0.72 -8.16
C VAL A 352 -33.20 -1.47 -9.31
N ASP A 353 -34.50 -1.71 -9.17
CA ASP A 353 -35.36 -2.36 -10.17
C ASP A 353 -35.59 -1.51 -11.44
N LYS A 354 -35.39 -0.20 -11.36
CA LYS A 354 -35.57 0.75 -12.47
C LYS A 354 -34.27 1.16 -13.13
N ILE A 355 -33.12 0.72 -12.63
CA ILE A 355 -31.82 1.13 -13.17
C ILE A 355 -31.65 0.65 -14.61
N SER A 356 -31.99 -0.61 -14.90
CA SER A 356 -31.78 -1.19 -16.25
C SER A 356 -32.52 -0.47 -17.38
N SER A 357 -33.67 0.15 -17.09
CA SER A 357 -34.45 0.91 -18.07
C SER A 357 -33.97 2.35 -18.28
N GLN A 358 -33.11 2.85 -17.39
CA GLN A 358 -32.54 4.20 -17.47
C GLN A 358 -31.07 4.20 -17.93
N LEU A 359 -30.49 3.02 -18.18
CA LEU A 359 -29.16 2.90 -18.76
C LEU A 359 -29.17 3.33 -20.23
N THR A 360 -28.04 3.88 -20.68
CA THR A 360 -27.76 4.13 -22.09
C THR A 360 -27.87 2.82 -22.88
N PRO A 361 -28.22 2.86 -24.19
CA PRO A 361 -28.43 1.64 -24.97
C PRO A 361 -27.25 0.66 -24.93
N TRP A 362 -26.03 1.20 -24.92
CA TRP A 362 -24.81 0.40 -24.85
C TRP A 362 -24.58 -0.20 -23.46
N ALA A 363 -24.74 0.58 -22.39
CA ALA A 363 -24.64 0.09 -21.02
C ALA A 363 -25.73 -0.96 -20.72
N SER A 364 -26.94 -0.76 -21.22
CA SER A 364 -28.05 -1.71 -21.12
C SER A 364 -27.73 -3.03 -21.83
N ALA A 365 -27.19 -2.98 -23.06
CA ALA A 365 -26.78 -4.18 -23.79
C ALA A 365 -25.68 -4.98 -23.04
N LEU A 366 -24.66 -4.28 -22.53
CA LEU A 366 -23.62 -4.92 -21.70
C LEU A 366 -24.20 -5.49 -20.40
N PHE A 367 -25.09 -4.75 -19.74
CA PHE A 367 -25.75 -5.22 -18.52
C PHE A 367 -26.58 -6.47 -18.79
N GLU A 368 -27.32 -6.55 -19.90
CA GLU A 368 -28.09 -7.74 -20.29
C GLU A 368 -27.21 -8.92 -20.73
N PHE A 369 -26.03 -8.67 -21.30
CA PHE A 369 -25.04 -9.70 -21.60
C PHE A 369 -24.49 -10.39 -20.33
N LEU A 370 -24.41 -9.67 -19.22
CA LEU A 370 -23.85 -10.21 -17.97
C LEU A 370 -24.79 -11.24 -17.31
N PRO A 371 -24.23 -12.31 -16.72
CA PRO A 371 -25.03 -13.28 -15.97
C PRO A 371 -25.83 -12.65 -14.83
N PRO A 372 -27.04 -13.16 -14.50
CA PRO A 372 -27.89 -12.57 -13.46
C PRO A 372 -27.23 -12.38 -12.09
N PHE A 373 -26.29 -13.25 -11.72
CA PHE A 373 -25.57 -13.13 -10.44
C PHE A 373 -24.62 -11.93 -10.41
N ILE A 374 -23.93 -11.62 -11.52
CA ILE A 374 -23.07 -10.44 -11.65
C ILE A 374 -23.91 -9.17 -11.68
N ARG A 375 -25.03 -9.16 -12.41
CA ARG A 375 -25.93 -7.99 -12.46
C ARG A 375 -26.34 -7.53 -11.06
N ARG A 376 -26.72 -8.47 -10.19
CA ARG A 376 -27.04 -8.16 -8.78
C ARG A 376 -25.87 -7.56 -8.00
N GLN A 377 -24.64 -8.04 -8.26
CA GLN A 377 -23.43 -7.56 -7.59
C GLN A 377 -23.03 -6.15 -8.05
N LEU A 378 -23.24 -5.81 -9.33
CA LEU A 378 -22.97 -4.46 -9.87
C LEU A 378 -23.98 -3.40 -9.40
N LEU A 379 -25.17 -3.81 -8.98
CA LEU A 379 -26.21 -2.92 -8.45
C LEU A 379 -26.03 -2.56 -6.96
N LEU A 380 -25.00 -3.09 -6.30
CA LEU A 380 -24.70 -2.73 -4.92
C LEU A 380 -24.28 -1.26 -4.82
N TYR A 381 -24.62 -0.61 -3.71
CA TYR A 381 -24.16 0.75 -3.45
C TYR A 381 -22.62 0.80 -3.39
N PRO A 382 -21.99 1.86 -3.95
CA PRO A 382 -20.54 2.01 -3.92
C PRO A 382 -19.98 2.07 -2.49
N GLU A 383 -18.70 1.76 -2.32
CA GLU A 383 -17.97 2.04 -1.08
C GLU A 383 -17.94 3.56 -0.82
N SER A 384 -17.58 3.95 0.40
CA SER A 384 -17.46 5.37 0.80
C SER A 384 -16.51 6.18 -0.09
N ASP A 385 -15.63 5.51 -0.83
CA ASP A 385 -14.67 6.10 -1.75
C ASP A 385 -15.15 6.22 -3.22
N ASP A 386 -16.43 5.94 -3.48
CA ASP A 386 -17.06 5.89 -4.82
C ASP A 386 -16.55 4.75 -5.73
N SER A 387 -15.79 3.80 -5.18
CA SER A 387 -15.44 2.55 -5.87
C SER A 387 -16.57 1.52 -5.75
N ALA A 388 -16.62 0.59 -6.69
CA ALA A 388 -17.50 -0.56 -6.57
C ALA A 388 -17.08 -1.43 -5.37
N GLN A 389 -18.00 -2.24 -4.85
CA GLN A 389 -17.65 -3.21 -3.80
C GLN A 389 -16.88 -4.40 -4.40
N LEU A 390 -15.63 -4.17 -4.82
CA LEU A 390 -14.79 -5.11 -5.58
C LEU A 390 -14.70 -6.50 -4.96
N SER A 391 -14.69 -6.59 -3.63
CA SER A 391 -14.64 -7.88 -2.94
C SER A 391 -15.92 -8.73 -3.14
N GLN A 392 -17.06 -8.09 -3.39
CA GLN A 392 -18.37 -8.73 -3.61
C GLN A 392 -18.62 -9.11 -5.08
N ILE A 393 -17.86 -8.52 -6.02
CA ILE A 393 -17.98 -8.84 -7.44
C ILE A 393 -17.13 -10.08 -7.73
N GLU A 394 -17.80 -11.17 -8.12
CA GLU A 394 -17.20 -12.48 -8.35
C GLU A 394 -16.62 -12.57 -9.77
N THR A 395 -15.62 -11.74 -10.07
CA THR A 395 -14.97 -11.63 -11.40
C THR A 395 -14.38 -12.96 -11.89
N GLU A 396 -13.87 -13.79 -10.98
CA GLU A 396 -13.39 -15.15 -11.25
C GLU A 396 -14.49 -16.04 -11.82
N LYS A 397 -15.71 -15.96 -11.26
CA LYS A 397 -16.85 -16.75 -11.72
C LYS A 397 -17.39 -16.20 -13.03
N LEU A 398 -17.39 -14.88 -13.20
CA LEU A 398 -17.75 -14.25 -14.47
C LEU A 398 -16.85 -14.72 -15.60
N LEU A 399 -15.53 -14.64 -15.42
CA LEU A 399 -14.58 -15.03 -16.46
C LEU A 399 -14.61 -16.54 -16.71
N ALA A 400 -14.72 -17.37 -15.67
CA ALA A 400 -14.88 -18.82 -15.83
C ALA A 400 -16.14 -19.17 -16.65
N TYR A 401 -17.27 -18.50 -16.38
CA TYR A 401 -18.51 -18.67 -17.13
C TYR A 401 -18.34 -18.27 -18.61
N LEU A 402 -17.73 -17.11 -18.88
CA LEU A 402 -17.55 -16.64 -20.25
C LEU A 402 -16.57 -17.52 -21.05
N VAL A 403 -15.52 -18.03 -20.42
CA VAL A 403 -14.60 -19.00 -21.01
C VAL A 403 -15.33 -20.31 -21.32
N GLU A 404 -16.18 -20.80 -20.41
CA GLU A 404 -16.98 -22.00 -20.67
C GLU A 404 -17.94 -21.80 -21.87
N VAL A 405 -18.58 -20.63 -21.98
CA VAL A 405 -19.42 -20.28 -23.13
C VAL A 405 -18.63 -20.28 -24.44
N GLU A 406 -17.44 -19.66 -24.44
CA GLU A 406 -16.58 -19.59 -25.63
C GLU A 406 -16.00 -20.96 -26.02
N ILE A 407 -15.58 -21.79 -25.05
CA ILE A 407 -15.13 -23.17 -25.32
C ILE A 407 -16.27 -24.00 -25.91
N ASN A 408 -17.48 -23.89 -25.37
CA ASN A 408 -18.65 -24.61 -25.91
C ASN A 408 -19.01 -24.18 -27.33
N LYS A 409 -18.78 -22.90 -27.67
CA LYS A 409 -18.90 -22.41 -29.04
C LYS A 409 -17.84 -23.06 -29.95
N ARG A 410 -16.57 -23.06 -29.55
CA ARG A 410 -15.46 -23.69 -30.29
C ARG A 410 -15.63 -25.21 -30.46
N LEU A 411 -16.21 -25.89 -29.48
CA LEU A 411 -16.59 -27.31 -29.56
C LEU A 411 -17.63 -27.55 -30.66
N LYS A 412 -18.66 -26.70 -30.75
CA LYS A 412 -19.69 -26.78 -31.80
C LYS A 412 -19.12 -26.48 -33.19
N GLU A 413 -18.16 -25.57 -33.27
CA GLU A 413 -17.47 -25.21 -34.51
C GLU A 413 -16.37 -26.21 -34.91
N GLY A 414 -16.00 -27.14 -34.01
CA GLY A 414 -14.95 -28.15 -34.23
C GLY A 414 -13.51 -27.60 -34.14
N THR A 415 -13.33 -26.37 -33.67
CA THR A 415 -12.02 -25.70 -33.53
C THR A 415 -11.31 -26.07 -32.23
N TYR A 416 -12.04 -26.48 -31.19
CA TYR A 416 -11.49 -27.05 -29.96
C TYR A 416 -11.76 -28.56 -29.91
N LYS A 417 -10.70 -29.35 -29.72
CA LYS A 417 -10.75 -30.82 -29.67
C LYS A 417 -10.37 -31.41 -28.30
N GLY A 418 -10.16 -30.54 -27.31
CA GLY A 418 -9.74 -30.97 -25.98
C GLY A 418 -10.87 -31.57 -25.15
N LYS A 419 -10.55 -31.96 -23.91
CA LYS A 419 -11.52 -32.47 -22.95
C LYS A 419 -12.51 -31.39 -22.50
N LYS A 420 -13.60 -31.82 -21.86
CA LYS A 420 -14.57 -30.93 -21.19
C LYS A 420 -13.83 -29.98 -20.25
N PHE A 421 -14.08 -28.68 -20.43
CA PHE A 421 -13.59 -27.64 -19.53
C PHE A 421 -14.31 -27.70 -18.19
N ASN A 422 -13.54 -27.70 -17.09
CA ASN A 422 -14.07 -27.63 -15.73
C ASN A 422 -13.31 -26.55 -14.97
N ALA A 423 -14.03 -25.53 -14.51
CA ALA A 423 -13.46 -24.43 -13.74
C ALA A 423 -13.73 -24.59 -12.24
N ILE A 424 -12.73 -24.27 -11.41
CA ILE A 424 -12.85 -24.13 -9.96
C ILE A 424 -12.47 -22.70 -9.58
N CYS A 425 -13.32 -22.02 -8.82
CA CYS A 425 -13.12 -20.62 -8.46
C CYS A 425 -12.73 -20.47 -6.99
N HIS A 426 -11.71 -19.66 -6.72
CA HIS A 426 -11.26 -19.30 -5.38
C HIS A 426 -11.14 -17.78 -5.23
N PHE A 427 -11.35 -17.29 -4.02
CA PHE A 427 -11.04 -15.91 -3.63
C PHE A 427 -10.12 -15.91 -2.41
N PHE A 428 -8.87 -15.51 -2.61
CA PHE A 428 -7.88 -15.39 -1.54
C PHE A 428 -7.70 -13.93 -1.12
N GLY A 429 -7.79 -13.71 0.19
CA GLY A 429 -7.51 -12.42 0.80
C GLY A 429 -7.88 -12.37 2.28
N TYR A 430 -9.10 -12.78 2.61
CA TYR A 430 -9.58 -12.82 4.01
C TYR A 430 -8.77 -13.78 4.87
N GLN A 431 -8.33 -14.89 4.29
CA GLN A 431 -7.50 -15.92 4.92
C GLN A 431 -6.08 -15.41 5.23
N ALA A 432 -5.58 -14.45 4.45
CA ALA A 432 -4.20 -13.95 4.57
C ALA A 432 -4.10 -12.68 5.44
N ARG A 433 -5.10 -11.80 5.45
CA ARG A 433 -5.06 -10.52 6.20
C ARG A 433 -5.04 -10.65 7.72
N GLY A 434 -5.34 -11.82 8.26
CA GLY A 434 -5.24 -12.14 9.69
C GLY A 434 -3.98 -12.91 10.06
N SER A 435 -3.11 -13.23 9.10
CA SER A 435 -1.93 -14.06 9.35
C SER A 435 -0.92 -13.38 10.26
N LEU A 436 -0.12 -14.21 10.95
CA LEU A 436 1.03 -13.72 11.70
C LEU A 436 2.01 -13.01 10.75
N PRO A 437 2.48 -11.80 11.09
CA PRO A 437 3.39 -11.05 10.24
C PRO A 437 4.73 -11.77 10.06
N SER A 438 5.31 -11.63 8.86
CA SER A 438 6.67 -12.05 8.54
C SER A 438 7.70 -11.30 9.39
N LYS A 439 8.94 -11.81 9.44
CA LYS A 439 10.04 -11.10 10.14
C LYS A 439 10.21 -9.67 9.60
N PHE A 440 10.17 -9.52 8.27
CA PHE A 440 10.26 -8.23 7.60
C PHE A 440 9.14 -7.27 8.02
N ASP A 441 7.87 -7.70 7.99
CA ASP A 441 6.76 -6.83 8.37
C ASP A 441 6.77 -6.51 9.88
N CYS A 442 7.26 -7.42 10.73
CA CYS A 442 7.47 -7.14 12.15
C CYS A 442 8.49 -6.02 12.36
N ASP A 443 9.66 -6.13 11.72
CA ASP A 443 10.75 -5.17 11.80
C ASP A 443 10.31 -3.82 11.21
N TYR A 444 9.75 -3.83 10.00
CA TYR A 444 9.34 -2.61 9.30
C TYR A 444 8.28 -1.83 10.08
N ALA A 445 7.24 -2.52 10.56
CA ALA A 445 6.18 -1.90 11.36
C ALA A 445 6.70 -1.32 12.67
N TYR A 446 7.55 -2.07 13.38
CA TYR A 446 8.14 -1.64 14.63
C TYR A 446 9.00 -0.39 14.45
N VAL A 447 9.83 -0.36 13.40
CA VAL A 447 10.65 0.81 13.03
C VAL A 447 9.78 2.02 12.69
N LEU A 448 8.69 1.85 11.93
CA LEU A 448 7.78 2.96 11.62
C LEU A 448 7.11 3.53 12.88
N GLY A 449 6.80 2.69 13.88
CA GLY A 449 6.31 3.14 15.18
C GLY A 449 7.31 4.03 15.92
N HIS A 450 8.60 3.65 15.93
CA HIS A 450 9.68 4.49 16.48
C HIS A 450 9.82 5.81 15.71
N ILE A 451 9.74 5.78 14.39
CA ILE A 451 9.80 6.99 13.56
C ILE A 451 8.66 7.95 13.90
N CYS A 452 7.44 7.45 14.16
CA CYS A 452 6.31 8.30 14.56
C CYS A 452 6.62 9.11 15.81
N TYR A 453 7.29 8.50 16.80
CA TYR A 453 7.74 9.23 17.99
C TYR A 453 8.69 10.38 17.62
N HIS A 454 9.70 10.11 16.79
CA HIS A 454 10.67 11.15 16.41
C HIS A 454 10.08 12.26 15.55
N ILE A 455 9.07 11.96 14.71
CA ILE A 455 8.29 12.97 13.99
C ILE A 455 7.59 13.92 14.97
N LEU A 456 6.92 13.36 15.98
CA LEU A 456 6.22 14.13 17.02
C LEU A 456 7.19 14.94 17.89
N ALA A 457 8.30 14.33 18.31
CA ALA A 457 9.33 14.99 19.11
C ALA A 457 10.00 16.15 18.34
N ALA A 458 10.10 16.05 17.02
CA ALA A 458 10.57 17.12 16.15
C ALA A 458 9.49 18.17 15.80
N GLY A 459 8.27 18.02 16.32
CA GLY A 459 7.15 18.96 16.11
C GLY A 459 6.56 18.94 14.69
N LEU A 460 6.82 17.89 13.91
CA LEU A 460 6.45 17.81 12.50
C LEU A 460 4.97 17.45 12.33
N ASN A 461 4.22 18.27 11.58
CA ASN A 461 2.79 18.08 11.31
C ASN A 461 2.53 17.68 9.86
N GLY A 462 1.68 16.69 9.62
CA GLY A 462 1.28 16.27 8.27
C GLY A 462 2.36 15.46 7.55
N TYR A 463 3.17 14.71 8.31
CA TYR A 463 4.23 13.86 7.78
C TYR A 463 3.85 12.38 7.81
N MET A 464 4.40 11.63 6.86
CA MET A 464 4.38 10.18 6.85
C MET A 464 5.69 9.63 7.38
N ALA A 465 5.62 8.58 8.21
CA ALA A 465 6.79 7.80 8.59
C ALA A 465 7.31 7.01 7.39
N THR A 466 8.62 7.09 7.11
CA THR A 466 9.23 6.47 5.92
C THR A 466 10.52 5.74 6.24
N VAL A 467 10.74 4.61 5.58
CA VAL A 467 12.00 3.87 5.61
C VAL A 467 12.39 3.55 4.18
N THR A 468 13.66 3.76 3.88
CA THR A 468 14.24 3.40 2.58
C THR A 468 15.37 2.39 2.74
N ASN A 469 15.77 1.82 1.61
CA ASN A 469 16.74 0.73 1.51
C ASN A 469 16.23 -0.59 2.10
N LEU A 470 14.92 -0.86 1.96
CA LEU A 470 14.23 -1.98 2.62
C LEU A 470 14.65 -3.35 2.07
N LYS A 471 15.20 -3.42 0.85
CA LYS A 471 15.76 -4.68 0.32
C LYS A 471 16.96 -5.18 1.13
N ASN A 472 17.70 -4.28 1.77
CA ASN A 472 18.88 -4.60 2.57
C ASN A 472 18.52 -5.04 4.01
N PRO A 473 19.48 -5.57 4.79
CA PRO A 473 19.27 -5.86 6.22
C PRO A 473 18.95 -4.58 7.02
N VAL A 474 18.27 -4.74 8.16
CA VAL A 474 17.70 -3.65 8.97
C VAL A 474 18.76 -2.63 9.40
N ASN A 475 19.99 -3.08 9.66
CA ASN A 475 21.10 -2.20 10.03
C ASN A 475 21.53 -1.20 8.92
N LYS A 476 21.08 -1.40 7.68
CA LYS A 476 21.32 -0.50 6.53
C LYS A 476 20.10 0.35 6.16
N TRP A 477 18.98 0.18 6.85
CA TRP A 477 17.78 0.97 6.60
C TRP A 477 18.00 2.43 6.96
N ARG A 478 17.39 3.32 6.19
CA ARG A 478 17.46 4.76 6.41
C ARG A 478 16.08 5.25 6.83
N CYS A 479 16.01 5.84 8.00
CA CYS A 479 14.77 6.29 8.62
C CYS A 479 14.57 7.78 8.36
N GLY A 480 13.34 8.17 8.02
CA GLY A 480 13.02 9.57 7.76
C GLY A 480 11.52 9.82 7.81
N ALA A 481 11.14 11.05 7.47
CA ALA A 481 9.76 11.45 7.32
C ALA A 481 9.59 12.35 6.10
N ALA A 482 8.46 12.19 5.41
CA ALA A 482 8.13 12.97 4.23
C ALA A 482 6.76 13.64 4.39
N PRO A 483 6.59 14.93 4.00
CA PRO A 483 5.30 15.60 4.04
C PRO A 483 4.28 14.88 3.15
N ILE A 484 3.09 14.58 3.69
CA ILE A 484 2.06 13.85 2.93
C ILE A 484 1.61 14.65 1.71
N ALA A 485 1.56 15.99 1.81
CA ALA A 485 1.21 16.88 0.71
C ALA A 485 2.12 16.70 -0.54
N SER A 486 3.39 16.34 -0.34
CA SER A 486 4.33 16.06 -1.45
C SER A 486 3.97 14.80 -2.24
N MET A 487 3.18 13.90 -1.65
CA MET A 487 2.74 12.63 -2.24
C MET A 487 1.38 12.72 -2.95
N MET A 488 0.72 13.88 -2.90
CA MET A 488 -0.61 14.07 -3.47
C MET A 488 -0.57 14.43 -4.95
N THR A 489 -1.61 14.05 -5.68
CA THR A 489 -1.90 14.56 -7.03
C THR A 489 -3.39 14.90 -7.17
N VAL A 490 -3.73 15.63 -8.23
CA VAL A 490 -5.08 16.11 -8.48
C VAL A 490 -5.65 15.42 -9.72
N LYS A 491 -6.67 14.58 -9.53
CA LYS A 491 -7.41 14.01 -10.66
C LYS A 491 -8.23 15.11 -11.33
N ARG A 492 -7.99 15.30 -12.63
CA ARG A 492 -8.79 16.17 -13.48
C ARG A 492 -9.82 15.29 -14.20
N TRP A 493 -11.10 15.61 -14.03
CA TRP A 493 -12.17 14.99 -14.81
C TRP A 493 -12.75 16.00 -15.77
N SER A 494 -13.04 15.54 -16.98
CA SER A 494 -13.79 16.29 -17.98
C SER A 494 -15.13 15.59 -18.16
N PRO A 495 -16.18 15.95 -17.40
CA PRO A 495 -17.51 15.40 -17.61
C PRO A 495 -18.07 15.75 -18.99
N ASN A 496 -17.63 16.88 -19.57
CA ASN A 496 -18.06 17.39 -20.88
C ASN A 496 -16.85 17.89 -21.69
N PRO A 497 -16.89 17.82 -23.03
CA PRO A 497 -15.90 18.50 -23.88
C PRO A 497 -16.06 20.03 -23.70
N GLY A 498 -15.18 20.65 -22.91
CA GLY A 498 -15.15 22.10 -22.70
C GLY A 498 -15.04 22.57 -21.24
N ALA A 499 -15.24 21.70 -20.25
CA ALA A 499 -15.08 22.05 -18.83
C ALA A 499 -14.29 20.97 -18.07
N THR A 500 -13.11 21.33 -17.57
CA THR A 500 -12.30 20.46 -16.71
C THR A 500 -12.64 20.75 -15.26
N SER A 501 -13.35 19.85 -14.59
CA SER A 501 -13.51 19.93 -13.13
C SER A 501 -12.21 19.46 -12.46
N ILE A 502 -11.62 20.32 -11.64
CA ILE A 502 -10.42 20.02 -10.85
C ILE A 502 -10.87 19.24 -9.61
N GLY A 503 -10.40 18.00 -9.45
CA GLY A 503 -10.68 17.19 -8.27
C GLY A 503 -10.00 17.73 -7.00
N LYS A 504 -10.37 17.20 -5.84
CA LYS A 504 -9.65 17.50 -4.59
C LYS A 504 -8.27 16.79 -4.61
N PRO A 505 -7.20 17.42 -4.11
CA PRO A 505 -5.93 16.74 -3.90
C PRO A 505 -6.12 15.50 -3.03
N ALA A 506 -5.47 14.41 -3.41
CA ALA A 506 -5.45 13.16 -2.64
C ALA A 506 -4.17 12.39 -2.94
N ILE A 507 -3.82 11.45 -2.06
CA ILE A 507 -2.89 10.40 -2.43
C ILE A 507 -3.66 9.42 -3.32
N HIS A 508 -3.04 8.96 -4.41
CA HIS A 508 -3.65 7.95 -5.29
C HIS A 508 -2.90 6.63 -5.17
N PRO A 509 -3.60 5.49 -5.34
CA PRO A 509 -2.95 4.18 -5.39
C PRO A 509 -1.98 4.13 -6.58
N ALA A 510 -0.75 3.73 -6.31
CA ALA A 510 0.22 3.39 -7.36
C ALA A 510 -0.17 2.07 -8.00
N THR A 511 -0.18 2.03 -9.33
CA THR A 511 -0.43 0.82 -10.11
C THR A 511 0.87 0.09 -10.43
N VAL A 512 0.79 -1.12 -10.96
CA VAL A 512 1.95 -1.83 -11.51
C VAL A 512 2.56 -1.00 -12.64
N ASP A 513 3.88 -0.78 -12.61
CA ASP A 513 4.60 -0.15 -13.71
C ASP A 513 4.89 -1.20 -14.81
N LEU A 514 4.19 -1.09 -15.93
CA LEU A 514 4.39 -1.95 -17.11
C LEU A 514 5.75 -1.75 -17.81
N ARG A 515 6.58 -0.83 -17.32
CA ARG A 515 7.98 -0.66 -17.72
C ARG A 515 8.96 -1.00 -16.58
N GLY A 516 8.44 -1.41 -15.42
CA GLY A 516 9.21 -1.74 -14.24
C GLY A 516 9.89 -3.11 -14.34
N LYS A 517 10.96 -3.27 -13.56
CA LYS A 517 11.77 -4.50 -13.53
C LYS A 517 10.97 -5.74 -13.12
N ALA A 518 10.03 -5.60 -12.17
CA ALA A 518 9.21 -6.72 -11.72
C ALA A 518 8.28 -7.24 -12.83
N TYR A 519 7.64 -6.33 -13.57
CA TYR A 519 6.82 -6.69 -14.72
C TYR A 519 7.66 -7.24 -15.88
N GLU A 520 8.85 -6.69 -16.12
CA GLU A 520 9.77 -7.23 -17.12
C GLU A 520 10.15 -8.69 -16.84
N LEU A 521 10.42 -9.04 -15.57
CA LEU A 521 10.67 -10.43 -15.16
C LEU A 521 9.48 -11.35 -15.42
N LEU A 522 8.26 -10.88 -15.18
CA LEU A 522 7.05 -11.63 -15.52
C LEU A 522 6.96 -11.83 -17.04
N ARG A 523 7.11 -10.76 -17.82
CA ARG A 523 6.98 -10.79 -19.28
C ARG A 523 7.96 -11.77 -19.92
N GLN A 524 9.21 -11.82 -19.43
CA GLN A 524 10.23 -12.75 -19.93
C GLN A 524 9.88 -14.22 -19.69
N LYS A 525 9.12 -14.52 -18.63
CA LYS A 525 8.77 -15.90 -18.22
C LYS A 525 7.34 -16.32 -18.55
N ALA A 526 6.47 -15.38 -18.92
CA ALA A 526 5.03 -15.61 -19.09
C ALA A 526 4.71 -16.79 -20.03
N GLN A 527 5.42 -16.90 -21.16
CA GLN A 527 5.22 -18.01 -22.10
C GLN A 527 5.60 -19.37 -21.50
N SER A 528 6.70 -19.41 -20.74
CA SER A 528 7.14 -20.66 -20.08
C SER A 528 6.21 -21.03 -18.93
N PHE A 529 5.74 -20.06 -18.14
CA PHE A 529 4.71 -20.31 -17.12
C PHE A 529 3.43 -20.88 -17.74
N LEU A 530 3.00 -20.32 -18.87
CA LEU A 530 1.80 -20.75 -19.56
C LEU A 530 1.89 -22.19 -20.07
N MET A 531 3.04 -22.60 -20.62
CA MET A 531 3.15 -23.88 -21.32
C MET A 531 3.82 -25.00 -20.51
N ASP A 532 4.78 -24.71 -19.63
CA ASP A 532 5.73 -25.73 -19.14
C ASP A 532 5.39 -26.31 -17.76
N ASP A 533 4.35 -25.82 -17.09
CA ASP A 533 3.95 -26.22 -15.72
C ASP A 533 5.09 -26.15 -14.68
N ILE A 534 5.95 -25.14 -14.81
CA ILE A 534 7.08 -24.89 -13.90
C ILE A 534 6.66 -24.22 -12.58
N TYR A 535 5.60 -24.77 -11.97
CA TYR A 535 5.06 -24.31 -10.69
C TYR A 535 6.13 -24.34 -9.60
N ARG A 536 6.11 -23.32 -8.74
CA ARG A 536 7.03 -23.20 -7.62
C ARG A 536 6.25 -23.16 -6.32
N ASN A 537 6.66 -23.96 -5.34
CA ASN A 537 6.11 -23.91 -4.00
C ASN A 537 7.10 -23.21 -3.04
N PRO A 538 6.82 -21.97 -2.58
CA PRO A 538 7.67 -21.27 -1.63
C PRO A 538 7.56 -21.84 -0.20
N GLY A 539 6.60 -22.73 0.05
CA GLY A 539 6.30 -23.26 1.37
C GLY A 539 5.52 -22.29 2.26
N PRO A 540 5.18 -22.69 3.49
CA PRO A 540 4.56 -21.81 4.46
C PRO A 540 5.49 -20.68 4.89
N LEU A 541 4.90 -19.58 5.36
CA LEU A 541 5.64 -18.48 5.96
C LEU A 541 6.54 -19.01 7.09
N GLN A 542 7.86 -18.89 6.91
CA GLN A 542 8.85 -19.27 7.91
C GLN A 542 9.14 -18.08 8.84
N PHE A 543 9.23 -18.35 10.13
CA PHE A 543 9.58 -17.36 11.15
C PHE A 543 11.01 -17.50 11.67
N ASP A 544 11.63 -18.65 11.44
CA ASP A 544 13.01 -18.95 11.79
C ASP A 544 13.64 -19.85 10.72
N GLY A 545 14.96 -19.95 10.72
CA GLY A 545 15.73 -20.78 9.79
C GLY A 545 15.88 -20.19 8.39
N PRO A 546 16.42 -20.99 7.44
CA PRO A 546 16.63 -20.57 6.07
C PRO A 546 15.31 -20.14 5.40
N GLY A 547 15.30 -18.97 4.76
CA GLY A 547 14.12 -18.43 4.07
C GLY A 547 13.22 -17.51 4.91
N ALA A 548 13.33 -17.51 6.24
CA ALA A 548 12.55 -16.60 7.10
C ALA A 548 12.84 -15.12 6.83
N GLY A 549 14.07 -14.79 6.42
CA GLY A 549 14.50 -13.45 6.04
C GLY A 549 14.29 -13.10 4.56
N ALA A 550 13.72 -13.99 3.75
CA ALA A 550 13.40 -13.68 2.35
C ALA A 550 12.39 -12.53 2.29
N LYS A 551 12.51 -11.66 1.30
CA LYS A 551 11.57 -10.56 1.04
C LYS A 551 10.84 -10.82 -0.27
N VAL A 552 9.72 -10.15 -0.49
CA VAL A 552 9.03 -10.14 -1.78
C VAL A 552 9.98 -9.79 -2.94
N ILE A 553 9.76 -10.43 -4.09
CA ILE A 553 10.58 -10.33 -5.28
C ILE A 553 10.51 -8.90 -5.83
N THR A 554 9.32 -8.33 -5.92
CA THR A 554 9.05 -6.94 -6.33
C THR A 554 9.92 -5.92 -5.59
N LEU A 555 10.01 -6.00 -4.25
CA LEU A 555 10.90 -5.13 -3.47
C LEU A 555 12.38 -5.39 -3.75
N SER A 556 12.75 -6.64 -3.98
CA SER A 556 14.15 -7.03 -4.17
C SER A 556 14.72 -6.61 -5.52
N VAL A 557 13.86 -6.54 -6.55
CA VAL A 557 14.25 -6.23 -7.94
C VAL A 557 14.08 -4.75 -8.29
N GLU A 558 13.14 -4.07 -7.66
CA GLU A 558 12.95 -2.63 -7.84
C GLU A 558 13.97 -1.89 -6.98
N ASP A 559 15.03 -1.36 -7.61
CA ASP A 559 16.10 -0.59 -6.96
C ASP A 559 15.62 0.80 -6.49
N GLN A 560 14.52 0.87 -5.74
CA GLN A 560 14.00 2.09 -5.17
C GLN A 560 14.74 2.34 -3.86
N ASP A 561 15.64 3.32 -3.86
CA ASP A 561 16.32 3.86 -2.66
C ASP A 561 16.55 5.34 -2.92
N TYR A 562 15.47 6.12 -2.88
CA TYR A 562 15.48 7.53 -3.25
C TYR A 562 16.43 8.33 -2.36
N MET A 563 16.36 8.09 -1.06
CA MET A 563 17.21 8.70 -0.03
C MET A 563 18.70 8.32 -0.22
N GLY A 564 18.94 7.06 -0.58
CA GLY A 564 20.18 6.55 -1.14
C GLY A 564 20.77 7.44 -2.20
N ARG A 565 19.96 7.66 -3.24
CA ARG A 565 20.34 8.38 -4.45
C ARG A 565 20.56 9.86 -4.17
N ILE A 566 19.73 10.50 -3.37
CA ILE A 566 19.94 11.91 -2.95
C ILE A 566 21.27 12.05 -2.25
N LYS A 567 21.53 11.24 -1.22
CA LYS A 567 22.77 11.33 -0.47
C LYS A 567 23.99 11.10 -1.37
N LYS A 568 23.91 10.10 -2.26
CA LYS A 568 24.98 9.82 -3.23
C LYS A 568 25.18 11.01 -4.19
N LEU A 569 24.11 11.66 -4.61
CA LEU A 569 24.17 12.87 -5.44
C LEU A 569 24.81 14.04 -4.68
N GLN A 570 24.46 14.25 -3.41
CA GLN A 570 25.09 15.27 -2.55
C GLN A 570 26.58 14.99 -2.38
N GLU A 571 26.98 13.75 -2.10
CA GLU A 571 28.39 13.34 -2.03
C GLU A 571 29.14 13.63 -3.35
N TYR A 572 28.51 13.38 -4.50
CA TYR A 572 29.09 13.75 -5.80
C TYR A 572 29.16 15.25 -6.02
N LEU A 573 28.14 16.02 -5.61
CA LEU A 573 28.14 17.47 -5.70
C LEU A 573 29.25 18.07 -4.83
N GLU A 574 29.43 17.60 -3.61
CA GLU A 574 30.54 17.99 -2.73
C GLU A 574 31.91 17.68 -3.36
N GLN A 575 32.06 16.49 -3.97
CA GLN A 575 33.29 16.15 -4.71
C GLN A 575 33.53 17.10 -5.88
N VAL A 576 32.50 17.42 -6.66
CA VAL A 576 32.61 18.37 -7.79
C VAL A 576 32.92 19.78 -7.30
N LEU A 577 32.30 20.24 -6.21
CA LEU A 577 32.58 21.54 -5.60
C LEU A 577 34.01 21.60 -5.06
N ALA A 578 34.50 20.53 -4.43
CA ALA A 578 35.89 20.43 -4.00
C ALA A 578 36.87 20.49 -5.17
N ILE A 579 36.57 19.79 -6.28
CA ILE A 579 37.38 19.85 -7.51
C ILE A 579 37.36 21.27 -8.09
N ASN A 580 36.20 21.92 -8.16
CA ASN A 580 36.10 23.30 -8.65
C ASN A 580 36.86 24.29 -7.77
N HIS A 581 36.82 24.13 -6.44
CA HIS A 581 37.65 24.90 -5.53
C HIS A 581 39.14 24.70 -5.78
N VAL A 582 39.59 23.46 -5.98
CA VAL A 582 41.00 23.17 -6.34
C VAL A 582 41.36 23.80 -7.68
N ILE A 583 40.49 23.75 -8.69
CA ILE A 583 40.71 24.39 -9.99
C ILE A 583 40.80 25.92 -9.86
N LEU A 584 39.90 26.55 -9.09
CA LEU A 584 39.93 27.97 -8.80
C LEU A 584 41.22 28.38 -8.08
N THR A 585 41.65 27.62 -7.07
CA THR A 585 42.91 27.88 -6.36
C THR A 585 44.14 27.66 -7.26
N VAL A 586 44.13 26.67 -8.17
CA VAL A 586 45.20 26.48 -9.15
C VAL A 586 45.23 27.60 -10.19
N LEU A 587 44.07 28.10 -10.61
CA LEU A 587 43.97 29.26 -11.50
C LEU A 587 44.50 30.52 -10.81
N GLU A 588 44.10 30.80 -9.56
CA GLU A 588 44.63 31.93 -8.77
C GLU A 588 46.15 31.83 -8.54
N CYS A 589 46.66 30.64 -8.23
CA CYS A 589 48.10 30.40 -8.14
C CYS A 589 48.83 30.62 -9.48
N ARG A 590 48.20 30.26 -10.62
CA ARG A 590 48.75 30.56 -11.95
C ARG A 590 48.76 32.06 -12.25
N THR A 591 47.73 32.82 -11.87
CA THR A 591 47.70 34.28 -12.02
C THR A 591 48.75 34.96 -11.14
N TYR A 592 48.98 34.45 -9.92
CA TYR A 592 50.05 34.94 -9.05
C TYR A 592 51.45 34.64 -9.61
N PHE A 593 51.66 33.45 -10.19
CA PHE A 593 52.94 33.10 -10.81
C PHE A 593 53.25 33.94 -12.06
N SER A 594 52.25 34.23 -12.90
CA SER A 594 52.45 35.11 -14.07
C SER A 594 52.68 36.58 -13.68
N TYR A 595 52.11 37.07 -12.58
CA TYR A 595 52.45 38.40 -12.04
C TYR A 595 53.87 38.45 -11.44
N SER A 596 54.35 37.38 -10.80
CA SER A 596 55.71 37.31 -10.23
C SER A 596 56.82 37.20 -11.29
N MET A 597 56.55 36.56 -12.44
CA MET A 597 57.50 36.49 -13.57
C MET A 597 57.58 37.79 -14.39
N SER A 598 56.69 38.75 -14.14
CA SER A 598 56.73 40.08 -14.79
C SER A 598 57.55 41.10 -14.00
N LEU A 599 58.07 40.71 -12.83
CA LEU A 599 58.75 41.56 -11.84
C LEU A 599 60.21 41.12 -11.56
N VAL A 600 60.78 40.28 -12.42
CA VAL A 600 62.19 39.84 -12.37
C VAL A 600 62.94 40.29 -13.61
#